data_AF-A0A6L6YND3-F1
#
_entry.id   AF-A0A6L6YND3-F1
#
_cell.length_a   1.000
_cell.length_b   1.000
_cell.length_c   1.000
_cell.angle_alpha   90.00
_cell.angle_beta   90.00
_cell.angle_gamma   90.00
#
_symmetry.space_group_name_H-M   'P 1'
#
loop_
_entity.id
_entity.type
_entity.pdbx_description
1 polymer ?
#
loop_
_entity_poly.entity_id
_entity_poly.type
_entity_poly.pdbx_seq_one_letter_code
_entity_poly.pdbx_strand_id
1 'polypeptide(L)'
;MTEISPLLIYFIGQLDTLIDASSSVLGLSLISFGILMMVRSILVCSIYDHEDKKRYDDYLQFYNKVIKIICPVIVFSFLSSILLPSKSTVAAMVVVPAVVNNEQIQNISKDVLMWAEAYIKKQLETEKNQLKENSL
;
A
#
# COMPACT_ATOMS: atom_id res chain seq x y z
N MET A 1 -17.03 16.71 11.41
CA MET A 1 -16.61 15.32 11.72
C MET A 1 -16.56 14.57 10.41
N THR A 2 -15.38 14.25 9.89
CA THR A 2 -15.26 13.33 8.74
C THR A 2 -15.45 11.93 9.27
N GLU A 3 -16.68 11.44 9.23
CA GLU A 3 -16.98 10.06 9.58
C GLU A 3 -16.21 9.14 8.64
N ILE A 4 -15.28 8.38 9.20
CA ILE A 4 -14.53 7.39 8.45
C ILE A 4 -15.52 6.30 8.05
N SER A 5 -15.92 6.28 6.78
CA SER A 5 -16.88 5.32 6.28
C SER A 5 -16.37 3.89 6.47
N PRO A 6 -17.20 2.94 6.96
CA PRO A 6 -16.83 1.53 7.09
C PRO A 6 -16.30 0.93 5.77
N LEU A 7 -16.81 1.44 4.65
CA LEU A 7 -16.42 1.02 3.30
C LEU A 7 -14.98 1.48 2.97
N LEU A 8 -14.58 2.65 3.45
CA LEU A 8 -13.24 3.20 3.28
C LEU A 8 -12.22 2.43 4.13
N ILE A 9 -12.60 2.03 5.34
CA ILE A 9 -11.77 1.15 6.20
C ILE A 9 -11.56 -0.22 5.55
N TYR A 10 -12.63 -0.79 4.97
CA TYR A 10 -12.56 -2.05 4.24
C TYR A 10 -11.61 -1.95 3.03
N PHE A 11 -11.75 -0.90 2.22
CA PHE A 11 -10.86 -0.67 1.08
C PHE A 11 -9.40 -0.51 1.51
N ILE A 12 -9.12 0.28 2.57
CA ILE A 12 -7.77 0.42 3.12
C ILE A 12 -7.22 -0.93 3.57
N GLY A 13 -8.04 -1.75 4.24
CA GLY A 13 -7.64 -3.09 4.67
C GLY A 13 -7.28 -4.03 3.50
N GLN A 14 -7.92 -3.85 2.35
CA GLN A 14 -7.71 -4.66 1.15
C GLN A 14 -6.55 -4.19 0.27
N LEU A 15 -6.04 -2.95 0.44
CA LEU A 15 -5.00 -2.37 -0.41
C LEU A 15 -3.74 -3.25 -0.50
N ASP A 16 -3.22 -3.71 0.63
CA ASP A 16 -2.01 -4.54 0.63
C ASP A 16 -2.26 -5.90 -0.04
N THR A 17 -3.42 -6.51 0.19
CA THR A 17 -3.79 -7.78 -0.47
C THR A 17 -3.95 -7.59 -1.98
N LEU A 18 -4.44 -6.43 -2.42
CA LEU A 18 -4.58 -6.09 -3.84
C LEU A 18 -3.21 -5.87 -4.50
N ILE A 19 -2.29 -5.18 -3.81
CA ILE A 19 -0.90 -4.97 -4.28
C ILE A 19 -0.14 -6.30 -4.33
N ASP A 20 -0.30 -7.16 -3.32
CA ASP A 20 0.31 -8.49 -3.31
C ASP A 20 -0.26 -9.37 -4.43
N ALA A 21 -1.59 -9.32 -4.65
CA ALA A 21 -2.23 -10.01 -5.75
C ALA A 21 -1.72 -9.50 -7.10
N SER A 22 -1.63 -8.18 -7.32
CA SER A 22 -1.11 -7.63 -8.59
C SER A 22 0.35 -8.00 -8.81
N SER A 23 1.18 -7.99 -7.76
CA SER A 23 2.57 -8.41 -7.80
C SER A 23 2.73 -9.90 -8.16
N SER A 24 1.90 -10.77 -7.59
CA SER A 24 1.92 -12.20 -7.92
C SER A 24 1.50 -12.46 -9.38
N VAL A 25 0.48 -11.75 -9.87
CA VAL A 25 0.03 -11.83 -11.28
C VAL A 25 1.12 -11.34 -12.22
N LEU A 26 1.87 -10.29 -11.86
CA LEU A 26 3.05 -9.85 -12.61
C LEU A 26 4.10 -10.94 -12.69
N GLY A 27 4.45 -11.57 -11.56
CA GLY A 27 5.45 -12.63 -11.51
C GLY A 27 5.09 -13.78 -12.45
N LEU A 28 3.85 -14.28 -12.37
CA LEU A 28 3.37 -15.35 -13.26
C LEU A 28 3.34 -14.93 -14.74
N SER A 29 2.92 -13.70 -15.02
CA SER A 29 2.86 -13.17 -16.39
C SER A 29 4.25 -13.03 -17.01
N LEU A 30 5.26 -12.60 -16.25
CA LEU A 30 6.64 -12.51 -16.69
C LEU A 30 7.27 -13.88 -16.97
N ILE A 31 6.98 -14.88 -16.12
CA ILE A 31 7.42 -16.27 -16.34
C ILE A 31 6.80 -16.82 -17.62
N SER A 32 5.48 -16.63 -17.80
CA SER A 32 4.77 -17.07 -19.01
C SER A 32 5.33 -16.38 -20.27
N PHE A 33 5.63 -15.09 -20.18
CA PHE A 33 6.25 -14.33 -21.27
C PHE A 33 7.66 -14.85 -21.59
N GLY A 34 8.46 -15.19 -20.58
CA GLY A 34 9.79 -15.80 -20.76
C GLY A 34 9.74 -17.14 -21.49
N ILE A 35 8.80 -18.01 -21.12
CA ILE A 35 8.57 -19.29 -21.80
C ILE A 35 8.16 -19.06 -23.27
N LEU A 36 7.24 -18.13 -23.53
CA LEU A 36 6.82 -17.79 -24.89
C LEU A 36 7.99 -17.28 -25.76
N MET A 37 8.89 -16.47 -25.19
CA MET A 37 10.10 -16.01 -25.88
C MET A 37 11.07 -17.15 -26.17
N MET A 38 11.24 -18.09 -25.23
CA MET A 38 12.09 -19.27 -25.43
C MET A 38 11.53 -20.17 -26.54
N VAL A 39 10.22 -20.44 -26.53
CA VAL A 39 9.54 -21.23 -27.57
C VAL A 39 9.67 -20.56 -28.94
N ARG A 40 9.51 -19.23 -29.00
CA ARG A 40 9.73 -18.46 -30.24
C ARG A 40 11.17 -18.65 -30.75
N SER A 41 12.16 -18.53 -29.87
CA SER A 41 13.57 -18.70 -30.26
C SER A 41 13.85 -20.09 -30.82
N ILE A 42 13.30 -21.13 -30.19
CA ILE A 42 13.47 -22.52 -30.65
C ILE A 42 12.80 -22.72 -32.01
N LEU A 43 11.57 -22.24 -32.19
CA LEU A 43 10.83 -22.39 -33.46
C LEU A 43 11.47 -21.64 -34.61
N VAL A 44 11.99 -20.43 -34.36
CA VAL A 44 12.73 -19.67 -35.37
C VAL A 44 13.96 -20.47 -35.80
N CYS A 45 14.74 -21.03 -34.86
CA CYS A 45 15.90 -21.86 -35.21
C CYS A 45 15.51 -23.15 -35.94
N SER A 46 14.42 -23.83 -35.56
CA SER A 46 14.03 -25.10 -36.18
C SER A 46 13.42 -24.96 -37.57
N ILE A 47 12.71 -23.85 -37.83
CA ILE A 47 12.06 -23.60 -39.14
C ILE A 47 13.00 -22.88 -40.10
N TYR A 48 14.08 -22.25 -39.62
CA TYR A 48 15.13 -21.77 -40.51
C TYR A 48 15.86 -22.92 -41.23
N ASP A 49 15.83 -24.13 -40.65
CA ASP A 49 16.50 -25.34 -41.18
C ASP A 49 15.61 -26.17 -42.13
N HIS A 50 14.28 -25.97 -42.09
CA HIS A 50 13.32 -26.67 -42.94
C HIS A 50 12.28 -25.67 -43.50
N GLU A 51 12.10 -25.62 -44.83
CA GLU A 51 11.23 -24.70 -45.61
C GLU A 51 9.70 -24.72 -45.27
N ASP A 52 9.28 -25.14 -44.08
CA ASP A 52 7.89 -25.20 -43.61
C ASP A 52 7.35 -23.82 -43.17
N LYS A 53 7.39 -22.84 -44.09
CA LYS A 53 6.93 -21.46 -43.88
C LYS A 53 5.48 -21.37 -43.39
N LYS A 54 4.60 -22.27 -43.85
CA LYS A 54 3.18 -22.28 -43.45
C LYS A 54 2.99 -22.54 -41.95
N ARG A 55 3.80 -23.44 -41.38
CA ARG A 55 3.75 -23.78 -39.95
C ARG A 55 4.31 -22.68 -39.07
N TYR A 56 5.28 -21.91 -39.58
CA TYR A 56 5.78 -20.70 -38.93
C TYR A 56 4.73 -19.59 -38.88
N ASP A 57 4.05 -19.33 -40.00
CA ASP A 57 3.05 -18.25 -40.09
C ASP A 57 1.87 -18.49 -39.14
N ASP A 58 1.39 -19.74 -39.04
CA ASP A 58 0.34 -20.13 -38.09
C ASP A 58 0.78 -19.91 -36.63
N TYR A 59 2.03 -20.27 -36.29
CA TYR A 59 2.59 -20.02 -34.96
C TYR A 59 2.74 -18.52 -34.67
N LEU A 60 3.23 -17.75 -35.64
CA LEU A 60 3.43 -16.31 -35.50
C LEU A 60 2.09 -15.59 -35.28
N GLN A 61 1.03 -16.04 -35.96
CA GLN A 61 -0.32 -15.53 -35.75
C GLN A 61 -0.83 -15.81 -34.33
N PHE A 62 -0.64 -17.03 -33.83
CA PHE A 62 -0.99 -17.38 -32.46
C PHE A 62 -0.19 -16.56 -31.43
N TYR A 63 1.13 -16.47 -31.61
CA TYR A 63 2.03 -15.71 -30.76
C TYR A 63 1.63 -14.23 -30.67
N ASN A 64 1.36 -13.59 -31.81
CA ASN A 64 0.93 -12.20 -31.85
C ASN A 64 -0.42 -11.99 -31.13
N LYS A 65 -1.34 -12.95 -31.23
CA LYS A 65 -2.63 -12.90 -30.53
C LYS A 65 -2.45 -13.02 -29.02
N VAL A 66 -1.56 -13.92 -28.57
CA VAL A 66 -1.25 -14.12 -27.14
C VAL A 66 -0.54 -12.90 -26.56
N ILE A 67 0.49 -12.36 -27.24
CA ILE A 67 1.19 -11.15 -26.79
C ILE A 67 0.26 -9.95 -26.68
N LYS A 68 -0.67 -9.78 -27.62
CA LYS A 68 -1.65 -8.69 -27.59
C LYS A 68 -2.52 -8.73 -26.32
N ILE A 69 -2.71 -9.90 -25.71
CA ILE A 69 -3.47 -10.06 -24.46
C ILE A 69 -2.57 -9.95 -23.24
N ILE A 70 -1.40 -10.60 -23.25
CA ILE A 70 -0.49 -10.64 -22.10
C ILE A 70 0.15 -9.28 -21.83
N CYS A 71 0.55 -8.55 -22.88
CA CYS A 71 1.24 -7.27 -22.76
C CYS A 71 0.43 -6.21 -21.96
N PRO A 72 -0.85 -5.93 -22.27
CA PRO A 72 -1.64 -4.99 -21.48
C PRO A 72 -1.89 -5.47 -20.04
N VAL A 73 -1.98 -6.78 -19.80
CA VAL A 73 -2.12 -7.33 -18.43
C VAL A 73 -0.87 -7.03 -17.60
N ILE A 74 0.32 -7.25 -18.17
CA ILE A 74 1.59 -6.91 -17.50
C ILE A 74 1.66 -5.41 -17.20
N VAL A 75 1.35 -4.56 -18.17
CA VAL A 75 1.38 -3.09 -17.99
C VAL A 75 0.39 -2.66 -16.91
N PHE A 76 -0.83 -3.19 -16.94
CA PHE A 76 -1.87 -2.83 -15.97
C PHE A 76 -1.51 -3.28 -14.55
N SER A 77 -1.02 -4.51 -14.38
CA SER A 77 -0.61 -5.00 -13.07
C SER A 77 0.61 -4.23 -12.55
N PHE A 78 1.54 -3.82 -13.42
CA PHE A 78 2.70 -3.02 -13.04
C PHE A 78 2.29 -1.62 -12.59
N LEU A 79 1.39 -1.00 -13.35
CA LEU A 79 0.85 0.30 -13.01
C LEU A 79 0.08 0.25 -11.68
N SER A 80 -0.71 -0.80 -11.46
CA SER A 80 -1.47 -0.99 -10.22
C SER A 80 -0.55 -1.12 -8.99
N SER A 81 0.57 -1.83 -9.11
CA SER A 81 1.52 -1.99 -8.01
C SER A 81 2.29 -0.71 -7.66
N ILE A 82 2.46 0.22 -8.60
CA ILE A 82 3.20 1.48 -8.38
C ILE A 82 2.27 2.63 -7.99
N LEU A 83 1.07 2.70 -8.57
CA LEU A 83 0.15 3.81 -8.33
C LEU A 83 -0.60 3.69 -7.00
N LEU A 84 -0.78 2.48 -6.47
CA LEU A 84 -1.54 2.27 -5.25
C LEU A 84 -0.64 2.42 -4.02
N PRO A 85 -0.89 3.43 -3.17
CA PRO A 85 -0.18 3.56 -1.90
C PRO A 85 -0.57 2.43 -0.94
N SER A 86 0.37 2.02 -0.09
CA SER A 86 0.15 0.96 0.91
C SER A 86 -0.92 1.34 1.94
N LYS A 87 -1.51 0.33 2.59
CA LYS A 87 -2.53 0.54 3.64
C LYS A 87 -2.04 1.46 4.76
N SER A 88 -0.77 1.35 5.14
CA SER A 88 -0.17 2.15 6.21
C SER A 88 -0.07 3.64 5.84
N THR A 89 0.21 3.93 4.57
CA THR A 89 0.30 5.29 4.03
C THR A 89 -1.08 5.94 3.98
N VAL A 90 -2.10 5.23 3.49
CA VAL A 90 -3.47 5.76 3.41
C VAL A 90 -4.10 5.89 4.79
N ALA A 91 -3.87 4.92 5.69
CA ALA A 91 -4.33 5.00 7.07
C ALA A 91 -3.69 6.18 7.81
N ALA A 92 -2.39 6.41 7.65
CA ALA A 92 -1.72 7.56 8.24
C ALA A 92 -2.25 8.90 7.71
N MET A 93 -2.62 8.97 6.43
CA MET A 93 -3.11 10.20 5.82
C MET A 93 -4.56 10.53 6.18
N VAL A 94 -5.41 9.51 6.34
CA VAL A 94 -6.86 9.70 6.55
C VAL A 94 -7.25 9.55 8.02
N VAL A 95 -6.75 8.50 8.68
CA VAL A 95 -7.18 8.15 10.04
C VAL A 95 -6.48 9.02 11.07
N VAL A 96 -5.18 9.27 10.94
CA VAL A 96 -4.43 10.05 11.94
C VAL A 96 -4.96 11.48 12.07
N PRO A 97 -5.17 12.25 10.98
CA PRO A 97 -5.74 13.59 11.10
C PRO A 97 -7.19 13.58 11.61
N ALA A 98 -8.00 12.60 11.21
CA ALA A 98 -9.38 12.48 11.67
C ALA A 98 -9.48 12.18 13.18
N VAL A 99 -8.55 11.39 13.73
CA VAL A 99 -8.49 11.08 15.17
C VAL A 99 -7.90 12.26 15.96
N VAL A 100 -6.78 12.83 15.50
CA VAL A 100 -6.09 13.94 16.20
C VAL A 100 -6.90 15.24 16.14
N ASN A 101 -7.70 15.45 15.10
CA ASN A 101 -8.56 16.63 14.96
C ASN A 101 -9.97 16.44 15.56
N ASN A 102 -10.20 15.35 16.30
CA ASN A 102 -11.42 15.16 17.05
C ASN A 102 -11.38 16.02 18.33
N GLU A 103 -12.34 16.94 18.45
CA GLU A 103 -12.46 17.86 19.60
C GLU A 103 -12.49 17.12 20.94
N GLN A 104 -13.07 15.92 20.99
CA GLN A 104 -13.11 15.11 22.21
C GLN A 104 -11.72 14.64 22.64
N ILE A 105 -10.88 14.22 21.69
CA ILE A 105 -9.52 13.74 21.97
C ILE A 105 -8.60 14.93 22.30
N GLN A 106 -8.76 16.07 21.61
CA GLN A 106 -8.00 17.28 21.92
C GLN A 106 -8.36 17.86 23.30
N ASN A 107 -9.64 17.85 23.69
CA ASN A 107 -10.05 18.33 25.01
C ASN A 107 -9.53 17.42 26.13
N ILE A 108 -9.53 16.10 25.96
CA ILE A 108 -8.92 15.19 26.95
C ILE A 108 -7.44 15.52 27.17
N SER A 109 -6.67 15.76 26.11
CA SER A 109 -5.27 16.16 26.26
C SER A 109 -5.09 17.51 26.95
N LYS A 110 -5.97 18.49 26.70
CA LYS A 110 -5.95 19.78 27.39
C LYS A 110 -6.32 19.65 28.87
N ASP A 111 -7.35 18.88 29.18
CA ASP A 111 -7.83 18.65 30.55
C ASP A 111 -6.77 17.93 31.39
N VAL A 112 -6.11 16.92 30.81
CA VAL A 112 -5.00 16.20 31.47
C VAL A 112 -3.79 17.12 31.70
N LEU A 113 -3.47 17.98 30.73
CA LEU A 113 -2.37 18.95 30.88
C LEU A 113 -2.69 19.97 32.00
N MET A 114 -3.91 20.50 32.02
CA MET A 114 -4.38 21.41 33.08
C MET A 114 -4.38 20.74 34.45
N TRP A 115 -4.79 19.48 34.53
CA TRP A 115 -4.74 18.71 35.78
C TRP A 115 -3.29 18.52 36.26
N ALA A 116 -2.36 18.23 35.35
CA ALA A 116 -0.95 18.08 35.67
C ALA A 116 -0.32 19.40 36.17
N GLU A 117 -0.62 20.53 35.52
CA GLU A 117 -0.20 21.85 36.00
C GLU A 117 -0.76 22.16 37.40
N ALA A 118 -2.05 21.91 37.61
CA ALA A 118 -2.70 22.13 38.91
C ALA A 118 -2.08 21.25 40.01
N TYR A 119 -1.76 19.99 39.69
CA TYR A 119 -1.11 19.06 40.63
C TYR A 119 0.30 19.52 41.01
N ILE A 120 1.12 19.90 40.03
CA ILE A 120 2.49 20.41 40.28
C ILE A 120 2.45 21.69 41.11
N LYS A 121 1.55 22.61 40.78
CA LYS A 121 1.41 23.87 41.52
C LYS A 121 1.01 23.63 42.98
N LYS A 122 0.11 22.68 43.23
CA LYS A 122 -0.32 22.30 44.59
C LYS A 122 0.83 21.66 45.39
N GLN A 123 1.63 20.80 44.78
CA GLN A 123 2.82 20.22 45.41
C GLN A 123 3.83 21.31 45.78
N LEU A 124 4.09 22.24 44.86
CA LEU A 124 5.07 23.31 45.04
C LEU A 124 4.63 24.36 46.09
N GLU A 125 3.34 24.64 46.20
CA GLU A 125 2.77 25.46 47.29
C GLU A 125 2.83 24.73 48.64
N THR A 126 2.61 23.42 48.65
CA THR A 126 2.69 22.60 49.86
C THR A 126 4.13 22.54 50.39
N GLU A 127 5.13 22.33 49.53
CA GLU A 127 6.55 22.39 49.92
C GLU A 127 6.95 23.79 50.43
N LYS A 128 6.51 24.86 49.77
CA LYS A 128 6.79 26.24 50.23
C LYS A 128 6.20 26.53 51.61
N ASN A 129 5.02 26.03 51.91
CA ASN A 129 4.38 26.21 53.21
C ASN A 129 5.09 25.39 54.30
N GLN A 130 5.49 24.16 54.00
CA GLN A 130 6.29 23.34 54.92
C GLN A 130 7.67 23.94 55.21
N LEU A 131 8.31 24.57 54.21
CA LEU A 131 9.58 25.30 54.41
C LEU A 131 9.41 26.57 55.26
N LYS A 132 8.27 27.26 55.16
CA LYS A 132 7.94 28.42 56.02
C LYS A 132 7.61 28.02 57.45
N GLU A 133 6.97 26.88 57.65
CA GLU A 133 6.61 26.37 58.97
C GLU A 133 7.83 25.80 59.73
N ASN A 134 8.82 25.25 59.01
CA ASN A 134 10.09 24.77 59.59
C ASN A 134 11.16 25.87 59.77
N SER A 135 10.90 27.11 59.36
CA SER A 135 11.83 28.26 59.51
C SER A 135 11.36 29.30 60.54
N LEU A 136 10.34 28.94 61.34
CA LEU A 136 9.76 29.70 62.44
C LEU A 136 10.01 28.95 63.76
#